data_AF-A0A3A4S7V1-F1
#
_entry.id   AF-A0A3A4S7V1-F1
#
_cell.length_a   1.000
_cell.length_b   1.000
_cell.length_c   1.000
_cell.angle_alpha   90.00
_cell.angle_beta   90.00
_cell.angle_gamma   90.00
#
_symmetry.space_group_name_H-M   'P 1'
#
loop_
_entity.id
_entity.type
_entity.pdbx_description
1 polymer ?
#
loop_
_entity_poly.entity_id
_entity_poly.type
_entity_poly.pdbx_seq_one_letter_code
_entity_poly.pdbx_strand_id
1 'polypeptide(L)'
;MGIPFLGEIEKLINEHGSSKILQERIALANDQYAALEKELSASKTREAQFETENLRLKLDNEQLKTQVRELHDQIHEINLLTVKYGVYWDKDGNVYCPKCKTPGLKVAWATYVRQQVHGLKCTCSDSPFILMENGEPIHAQEAMKLMAQQR
;
A
#
# COMPACT_ATOMS: atom_id res chain seq x y z
N MET A 1 -5.83 48.42 82.34
CA MET A 1 -4.97 47.24 82.17
C MET A 1 -5.78 46.22 81.37
N GLY A 2 -5.47 46.03 80.09
CA GLY A 2 -6.13 45.02 79.26
C GLY A 2 -5.73 43.63 79.74
N ILE A 3 -6.69 42.70 79.79
CA ILE A 3 -6.47 41.35 80.30
C ILE A 3 -5.55 40.61 79.31
N PRO A 4 -4.34 40.19 79.73
CA PRO A 4 -3.33 39.58 78.83
C PRO A 4 -3.80 38.29 78.13
N PHE A 5 -4.81 37.63 78.69
CA PHE A 5 -5.41 36.39 78.21
C PHE A 5 -6.10 36.50 76.83
N LEU A 6 -6.67 37.66 76.48
CA LEU A 6 -7.37 37.82 75.20
C LEU A 6 -6.41 37.84 74.01
N GLY A 7 -5.19 38.36 74.20
CA GLY A 7 -4.16 38.37 73.15
C GLY A 7 -3.56 36.99 72.85
N GLU A 8 -3.53 36.09 73.85
CA GLU A 8 -3.11 34.69 73.65
C GLU A 8 -4.16 33.87 72.90
N ILE A 9 -5.44 34.08 73.20
CA ILE A 9 -6.55 33.43 72.48
C ILE A 9 -6.60 33.86 71.01
N GLU A 10 -6.41 35.15 70.73
CA GLU A 10 -6.42 35.68 69.36
C GLU A 10 -5.24 35.13 68.52
N LYS A 11 -4.06 34.96 69.12
CA LYS A 11 -2.92 34.25 68.50
C LYS A 11 -3.24 32.79 68.17
N LEU A 12 -3.80 32.06 69.14
CA LEU A 12 -4.20 30.66 68.96
C LEU A 12 -5.23 30.49 67.83
N ILE A 13 -6.22 31.38 67.75
CA ILE A 13 -7.23 31.35 66.68
C ILE A 13 -6.58 31.61 65.31
N ASN A 14 -5.67 32.57 65.20
CA ASN A 14 -4.97 32.87 63.96
C ASN A 14 -4.02 31.75 63.53
N GLU A 15 -3.29 31.14 64.46
CA GLU A 15 -2.42 29.98 64.19
C GLU A 15 -3.22 28.75 63.76
N HIS A 16 -4.37 28.49 64.42
CA HIS A 16 -5.21 27.35 64.08
C HIS A 16 -5.96 27.55 62.75
N GLY A 17 -6.40 28.78 62.47
CA GLY A 17 -7.02 29.16 61.20
C GLY A 17 -6.04 29.08 60.03
N SER A 18 -4.81 29.59 60.21
CA SER A 18 -3.75 29.49 59.20
C SER A 18 -3.28 28.05 58.97
N SER A 19 -3.20 27.23 60.02
CA SER A 19 -2.92 25.79 59.90
C SER A 19 -3.99 25.05 59.08
N LYS A 20 -5.27 25.36 59.30
CA LYS A 20 -6.38 24.73 58.55
C LYS A 20 -6.35 25.11 57.07
N ILE A 21 -6.12 26.38 56.76
CA ILE A 21 -5.97 26.85 55.37
C ILE A 21 -4.76 26.18 54.71
N LEU A 22 -3.65 26.00 55.44
CA LEU A 22 -2.47 25.32 54.91
C LEU A 22 -2.75 23.84 54.61
N GLN A 23 -3.49 23.15 55.49
CA GLN A 23 -3.92 21.76 55.26
C GLN A 23 -4.80 21.63 54.01
N GLU A 24 -5.76 22.55 53.82
CA GLU A 24 -6.62 22.56 52.63
C GLU A 24 -5.80 22.80 51.35
N ARG A 25 -4.80 23.68 51.38
CA ARG A 25 -3.90 23.91 50.24
C ARG A 25 -3.02 22.71 49.92
N ILE A 26 -2.52 22.01 50.95
CA ILE A 26 -1.74 20.78 50.78
C ILE A 26 -2.61 19.69 50.18
N ALA A 27 -3.84 19.51 50.69
CA ALA A 27 -4.79 18.54 50.15
C ALA A 27 -5.11 18.83 48.69
N LEU A 28 -5.42 20.09 48.35
CA LEU A 28 -5.67 20.50 46.96
C LEU A 28 -4.45 20.28 46.05
N ALA A 29 -3.25 20.61 46.53
CA ALA A 29 -2.02 20.37 45.77
C ALA A 29 -1.82 18.86 45.52
N ASN A 30 -2.04 18.02 46.53
CA ASN A 30 -1.94 16.57 46.39
C ASN A 30 -2.96 16.02 45.38
N ASP A 31 -4.20 16.51 45.40
CA ASP A 31 -5.21 16.13 44.42
C ASP A 31 -4.80 16.52 42.99
N GLN A 32 -4.23 17.71 42.82
CA GLN A 32 -3.69 18.17 41.53
C GLN A 32 -2.50 17.31 41.08
N TYR A 33 -1.58 16.96 41.99
CA TYR A 33 -0.46 16.08 41.67
C TYR A 33 -0.95 14.68 41.27
N ALA A 34 -1.91 14.10 41.99
CA ALA A 34 -2.49 12.81 41.65
C ALA A 34 -3.19 12.82 40.27
N ALA A 35 -3.89 13.91 39.95
CA ALA A 35 -4.50 14.09 38.62
C ALA A 35 -3.42 14.18 37.52
N LEU A 36 -2.36 14.97 37.74
CA LEU A 36 -1.25 15.11 36.80
C LEU A 36 -0.49 13.80 36.60
N GLU A 37 -0.23 13.03 37.65
CA GLU A 37 0.41 11.71 37.54
C GLU A 37 -0.43 10.74 36.70
N LYS A 38 -1.75 10.78 36.89
CA LYS A 38 -2.69 9.97 36.10
C LYS A 38 -2.66 10.39 34.62
N GLU A 39 -2.73 11.69 34.33
CA GLU A 39 -2.63 12.19 32.95
C GLU A 39 -1.29 11.85 32.31
N LEU A 40 -0.20 11.99 33.04
CA LEU A 40 1.15 11.66 32.57
C LEU A 40 1.26 10.17 32.24
N SER A 41 0.74 9.29 33.10
CA SER A 41 0.74 7.84 32.85
C SER A 41 -0.11 7.48 31.62
N ALA A 42 -1.26 8.12 31.46
CA ALA A 42 -2.14 7.91 30.31
C ALA A 42 -1.53 8.45 29.01
N SER A 43 -0.79 9.57 29.08
CA SER A 43 -0.06 10.12 27.93
C SER A 43 1.07 9.20 27.50
N LYS A 44 1.91 8.76 28.44
CA LYS A 44 3.00 7.79 28.17
C LYS A 44 2.49 6.49 27.56
N THR A 45 1.35 6.00 28.05
CA THR A 45 0.73 4.80 27.49
C THR A 45 0.28 5.00 26.04
N ARG A 46 -0.33 6.16 25.73
CA ARG A 46 -0.73 6.50 24.35
C ARG A 46 0.48 6.70 23.44
N GLU A 47 1.55 7.33 23.93
CA GLU A 47 2.80 7.49 23.18
C GLU A 47 3.38 6.13 22.80
N ALA A 48 3.49 5.20 23.76
CA ALA A 48 3.98 3.84 23.48
C ALA A 48 3.09 3.09 22.47
N GLN A 49 1.77 3.25 22.55
CA GLN A 49 0.83 2.67 21.58
C GLN A 49 1.05 3.26 20.18
N PHE A 50 1.18 4.59 20.06
CA PHE A 50 1.42 5.25 18.79
C PHE A 50 2.78 4.88 18.19
N GLU A 51 3.83 4.77 18.99
CA GLU A 51 5.15 4.32 18.52
C GLU A 51 5.09 2.89 17.97
N THR A 52 4.40 1.99 18.67
CA THR A 52 4.20 0.60 18.23
C THR A 52 3.44 0.53 16.91
N GLU A 53 2.34 1.28 16.81
CA GLU A 53 1.53 1.33 15.58
C GLU A 53 2.30 1.96 14.41
N ASN A 54 3.10 2.99 14.66
CA ASN A 54 3.92 3.63 13.64
C ASN A 54 5.00 2.67 13.11
N LEU A 55 5.64 1.89 13.99
CA LEU A 55 6.58 0.83 13.58
C LEU A 55 5.89 -0.25 12.74
N ARG A 56 4.69 -0.68 13.15
CA ARG A 56 3.87 -1.65 12.40
C ARG A 56 3.53 -1.13 11.00
N LEU A 57 3.00 0.09 10.91
CA LEU A 57 2.63 0.72 9.64
C LEU A 57 3.84 0.93 8.72
N LYS A 58 5.02 1.26 9.26
CA LYS A 58 6.25 1.35 8.48
C LYS A 58 6.66 0.00 7.90
N LEU A 59 6.57 -1.07 8.68
CA LEU A 59 6.86 -2.42 8.20
C LEU A 59 5.89 -2.84 7.08
N ASP A 60 4.58 -2.64 7.29
CA ASP A 60 3.55 -2.93 6.30
C ASP A 60 3.79 -2.12 5.01
N ASN A 61 4.19 -0.85 5.13
CA ASN A 61 4.48 0.00 3.98
C ASN A 61 5.68 -0.49 3.15
N GLU A 62 6.75 -0.92 3.80
CA GLU A 62 7.92 -1.49 3.11
C GLU A 62 7.61 -2.84 2.45
N GLN A 63 6.78 -3.67 3.08
CA GLN A 63 6.29 -4.91 2.47
C GLN A 63 5.46 -4.62 1.22
N LEU A 64 4.50 -3.69 1.30
CA LEU A 64 3.66 -3.30 0.17
C LEU A 64 4.48 -2.69 -0.97
N LYS A 65 5.47 -1.84 -0.68
CA LYS A 65 6.39 -1.31 -1.70
C LYS A 65 7.18 -2.41 -2.41
N THR A 66 7.51 -3.48 -1.70
CA THR A 66 8.23 -4.62 -2.29
C THR A 66 7.30 -5.41 -3.21
N GLN A 67 6.08 -5.72 -2.76
CA GLN A 67 5.07 -6.39 -3.60
C GLN A 67 4.73 -5.57 -4.86
N VAL A 68 4.61 -4.25 -4.73
CA VAL A 68 4.35 -3.36 -5.88
C VAL A 68 5.50 -3.43 -6.88
N ARG A 69 6.76 -3.44 -6.42
CA ARG A 69 7.92 -3.59 -7.31
C ARG A 69 7.92 -4.94 -8.01
N GLU A 70 7.71 -6.03 -7.27
CA GLU A 70 7.66 -7.38 -7.84
C GLU A 70 6.57 -7.53 -8.90
N LEU A 71 5.35 -7.01 -8.63
CA LEU A 71 4.27 -7.01 -9.61
C LEU A 71 4.57 -6.12 -10.81
N HIS A 72 5.22 -4.97 -10.60
CA HIS A 72 5.62 -4.09 -11.68
C HIS A 72 6.65 -4.75 -12.60
N ASP A 73 7.63 -5.44 -12.03
CA ASP A 73 8.64 -6.21 -12.78
C ASP A 73 7.98 -7.34 -13.56
N GLN A 74 7.05 -8.07 -12.94
CA GLN A 74 6.26 -9.11 -13.63
C GLN A 74 5.44 -8.54 -14.80
N ILE A 75 4.85 -7.35 -14.64
CA ILE A 75 4.12 -6.67 -15.73
C ILE A 75 5.07 -6.21 -16.82
N HIS A 76 6.27 -5.73 -16.47
CA HIS A 76 7.27 -5.31 -17.44
C HIS A 76 7.80 -6.48 -18.27
N GLU A 77 7.86 -7.68 -17.69
CA GLU A 77 8.18 -8.92 -18.40
C GLU A 77 7.06 -9.40 -19.34
N ILE A 78 5.82 -8.93 -19.16
CA ILE A 78 4.73 -9.24 -20.09
C ILE A 78 4.93 -8.41 -21.37
N ASN A 79 5.13 -9.12 -22.47
CA ASN A 79 5.25 -8.48 -23.77
C ASN A 79 3.96 -7.73 -24.12
N LEU A 80 4.03 -6.40 -24.33
CA LEU A 80 2.91 -5.53 -24.72
C LEU A 80 2.15 -6.05 -25.95
N LEU A 81 2.84 -6.74 -26.86
CA LEU A 81 2.23 -7.38 -28.03
C LEU A 81 1.33 -8.55 -27.63
N THR A 82 1.64 -9.24 -26.54
CA THR A 82 0.80 -10.30 -25.96
C THR A 82 -0.51 -9.74 -25.41
N VAL A 83 -0.44 -8.60 -24.73
CA VAL A 83 -1.62 -7.92 -24.19
C VAL A 83 -2.51 -7.38 -25.32
N LYS A 84 -1.91 -6.79 -26.35
CA LYS A 84 -2.66 -6.16 -27.45
C LYS A 84 -3.32 -7.16 -28.40
N TYR A 85 -2.65 -8.26 -28.71
CA TYR A 85 -3.09 -9.21 -29.75
C TYR A 85 -3.54 -10.56 -29.19
N GLY A 86 -3.43 -10.82 -27.88
CA GLY A 86 -3.86 -12.07 -27.25
C GLY A 86 -2.96 -13.28 -27.56
N VAL A 87 -1.70 -13.03 -27.92
CA VAL A 87 -0.75 -14.04 -28.45
C VAL A 87 0.58 -13.92 -27.72
N TYR A 88 1.17 -15.02 -27.26
CA TYR A 88 2.47 -14.95 -26.60
C TYR A 88 3.60 -14.76 -27.63
N TRP A 89 4.49 -13.81 -27.39
CA TRP A 89 5.68 -13.54 -28.22
C TRP A 89 6.93 -13.68 -27.35
N ASP A 90 7.94 -14.42 -27.82
CA ASP A 90 9.24 -14.44 -27.13
C ASP A 90 10.08 -13.18 -27.41
N LYS A 91 11.26 -13.11 -26.78
CA LYS A 91 12.21 -12.00 -26.94
C LYS A 91 12.80 -11.91 -28.35
N ASP A 92 12.75 -13.00 -29.11
CA ASP A 92 13.27 -13.11 -30.48
C ASP A 92 12.18 -12.84 -31.54
N GLY A 93 10.95 -12.53 -31.11
CA GLY A 93 9.82 -12.22 -31.98
C GLY A 93 9.12 -13.45 -32.55
N ASN A 94 9.38 -14.64 -32.03
CA ASN A 94 8.64 -15.85 -32.40
C ASN A 94 7.29 -15.89 -31.69
N VAL A 95 6.31 -16.38 -32.42
CA VAL A 95 4.94 -16.51 -31.93
C VAL A 95 4.74 -17.86 -31.25
N TYR A 96 4.12 -17.83 -30.07
CA TYR A 96 3.68 -19.01 -29.35
C TYR A 96 2.18 -18.94 -29.13
N CYS A 97 1.60 -20.11 -29.03
CA CYS A 97 0.20 -20.20 -28.69
C CYS A 97 -0.07 -19.73 -27.24
N PRO A 98 -1.10 -18.92 -27.01
CA PRO A 98 -1.44 -18.44 -25.67
C PRO A 98 -1.89 -19.57 -24.72
N LYS A 99 -2.34 -20.71 -25.26
CA LYS A 99 -2.84 -21.86 -24.48
C LYS A 99 -1.75 -22.89 -24.17
N CYS A 100 -1.01 -23.34 -25.19
CA CYS A 100 0.00 -24.40 -25.04
C CYS A 100 1.42 -23.87 -24.77
N LYS A 101 1.69 -22.57 -24.97
CA LYS A 101 3.03 -21.96 -24.93
C LYS A 101 4.09 -22.68 -25.80
N THR A 102 3.67 -23.46 -26.79
CA THR A 102 4.58 -24.04 -27.80
C THR A 102 4.68 -23.09 -29.00
N PRO A 103 5.81 -23.10 -29.72
CA PRO A 103 5.96 -22.31 -30.94
C PRO A 103 4.80 -22.62 -31.90
N GLY A 104 4.13 -21.58 -32.39
CA GLY A 104 3.11 -21.74 -33.41
C GLY A 104 3.75 -22.30 -34.68
N LEU A 105 3.36 -23.50 -35.10
CA LEU A 105 3.76 -24.03 -36.39
C LEU A 105 3.09 -23.18 -37.48
N LYS A 106 3.89 -22.72 -38.45
CA LYS A 106 3.40 -21.95 -39.58
C LYS A 106 2.38 -22.78 -40.38
N VAL A 107 1.21 -22.17 -40.54
CA VAL A 107 0.14 -22.36 -41.54
C VAL A 107 -0.77 -23.60 -41.41
N ALA A 108 -2.07 -23.30 -41.24
CA ALA A 108 -3.13 -23.91 -42.01
C ALA A 108 -4.13 -22.80 -42.37
N TRP A 109 -4.58 -22.75 -43.62
CA TRP A 109 -5.48 -21.72 -44.15
C TRP A 109 -6.72 -21.57 -43.25
N ALA A 110 -7.04 -20.34 -42.88
CA ALA A 110 -8.23 -20.00 -42.14
C ALA A 110 -9.20 -19.29 -43.08
N THR A 111 -10.49 -19.55 -42.99
CA THR A 111 -11.48 -18.84 -43.81
C THR A 111 -12.01 -17.66 -43.01
N TYR A 112 -11.66 -16.43 -43.40
CA TYR A 112 -12.23 -15.20 -42.84
C TYR A 112 -13.04 -14.51 -43.94
N VAL A 113 -14.33 -14.27 -43.70
CA VAL A 113 -15.24 -13.57 -44.62
C VAL A 113 -15.16 -14.12 -46.06
N ARG A 114 -15.28 -15.45 -46.23
CA ARG A 114 -15.21 -16.17 -47.52
C ARG A 114 -13.88 -16.03 -48.28
N GLN A 115 -12.83 -15.51 -47.65
CA GLN A 115 -11.47 -15.49 -48.19
C GLN A 115 -10.58 -16.45 -47.39
N GLN A 116 -9.69 -17.16 -48.08
CA GLN A 116 -8.64 -17.93 -47.41
C GLN A 116 -7.57 -16.95 -46.95
N VAL A 117 -7.39 -16.85 -45.64
CA VAL A 117 -6.37 -16.01 -45.00
C VAL A 117 -5.37 -16.90 -44.25
N HIS A 118 -4.13 -16.45 -44.15
CA HIS A 118 -3.09 -17.21 -43.45
C HIS A 118 -3.19 -16.97 -41.94
N GLY A 119 -3.38 -18.05 -41.18
CA GLY A 119 -3.39 -18.02 -39.72
C GLY A 119 -2.34 -18.96 -39.11
N LEU A 120 -2.07 -18.78 -37.82
CA LEU A 120 -1.29 -19.74 -37.03
C LEU A 120 -2.22 -20.71 -36.31
N LYS A 121 -1.83 -21.98 -36.30
CA LYS A 121 -2.55 -23.06 -35.60
C LYS A 121 -1.60 -23.75 -34.62
N CYS A 122 -2.01 -23.90 -33.35
CA CYS A 122 -1.35 -24.82 -32.40
C CYS A 122 -2.11 -26.13 -32.44
N THR A 123 -1.42 -27.24 -32.25
CA THR A 123 -2.02 -28.56 -32.07
C THR A 123 -2.96 -28.65 -30.86
N CYS A 124 -2.90 -27.71 -29.91
CA CYS A 124 -3.79 -27.64 -28.75
C CYS A 124 -5.10 -26.87 -28.99
N SER A 125 -5.28 -26.31 -30.20
CA SER A 125 -6.42 -25.47 -30.57
C SER A 125 -6.89 -25.85 -31.97
N ASP A 126 -8.14 -26.26 -32.08
CA ASP A 126 -8.74 -26.58 -33.37
C ASP A 126 -8.92 -25.32 -34.25
N SER A 127 -9.05 -24.17 -33.59
CA SER A 127 -9.20 -22.86 -34.23
C SER A 127 -7.85 -22.12 -34.37
N PRO A 128 -7.58 -21.50 -35.53
CA PRO A 128 -6.45 -20.60 -35.70
C PRO A 128 -6.62 -19.35 -34.84
N PHE A 129 -5.51 -18.81 -34.30
CA PHE A 129 -5.56 -17.75 -33.27
C PHE A 129 -4.88 -16.44 -33.66
N ILE A 130 -4.38 -16.31 -34.91
CA ILE A 130 -3.88 -15.03 -35.45
C ILE A 130 -4.57 -14.76 -36.78
N LEU A 131 -5.30 -13.65 -36.85
CA LEU A 131 -5.95 -13.10 -38.03
C LEU A 131 -5.95 -11.56 -37.88
N MET A 132 -5.31 -10.81 -38.78
CA MET A 132 -5.60 -9.37 -38.95
C MET A 132 -6.86 -9.20 -39.83
N GLU A 133 -7.51 -8.03 -39.76
CA GLU A 133 -8.71 -7.72 -40.57
C GLU A 133 -8.48 -7.86 -42.10
N ASN A 134 -7.24 -7.76 -42.56
CA ASN A 134 -6.85 -7.87 -43.98
C ASN A 134 -6.15 -9.21 -44.35
N GLY A 135 -5.96 -10.14 -43.41
CA GLY A 135 -5.41 -11.48 -43.70
C GLY A 135 -3.91 -11.57 -44.01
N GLU A 136 -3.12 -10.51 -43.80
CA GLU A 136 -1.67 -10.52 -44.04
C GLU A 136 -0.84 -11.00 -42.82
N PRO A 137 0.32 -11.66 -43.04
CA PRO A 137 1.21 -12.07 -41.97
C PRO A 137 1.87 -10.86 -41.30
N ILE A 138 1.82 -10.80 -39.97
CA ILE A 138 2.62 -9.83 -39.21
C ILE A 138 4.10 -10.24 -39.33
N HIS A 139 4.85 -9.61 -40.23
CA HIS A 139 6.30 -9.69 -40.20
C HIS A 139 6.79 -8.95 -38.95
N ALA A 140 7.56 -9.61 -38.09
CA ALA A 140 8.04 -9.04 -36.82
C ALA A 140 8.70 -7.65 -37.01
N GLN A 141 9.34 -7.42 -38.16
CA GLN A 141 9.94 -6.13 -38.53
C GLN A 141 8.94 -5.00 -38.78
N GLU A 142 7.75 -5.27 -39.31
CA GLU A 142 6.73 -4.23 -39.56
C GLU A 142 5.97 -3.84 -38.29
N ALA A 143 5.66 -4.82 -37.43
CA ALA A 143 5.11 -4.54 -36.11
C ALA A 143 6.08 -3.69 -35.26
N MET A 144 7.39 -3.99 -35.33
CA MET A 144 8.43 -3.20 -34.65
C MET A 144 8.56 -1.78 -35.23
N LYS A 145 8.49 -1.61 -36.56
CA LYS A 145 8.54 -0.29 -37.21
C LYS A 145 7.36 0.62 -36.82
N LEU A 146 6.15 0.07 -36.80
CA LEU A 146 4.95 0.81 -36.42
C LEU A 146 4.95 1.23 -34.94
N MET A 147 5.60 0.45 -34.07
CA MET A 147 5.74 0.77 -32.64
C MET A 147 6.86 1.80 -32.37
N ALA A 148 7.92 1.83 -33.19
CA ALA A 148 8.98 2.85 -33.09
C ALA A 148 8.53 4.25 -33.57
N GLN A 149 7.50 4.32 -34.43
CA GLN A 149 6.93 5.56 -34.95
C GLN A 149 5.90 6.23 -34.02
N GLN A 150 5.54 5.59 -32.91
CA GLN A 150 4.61 6.13 -31.89
C GLN A 150 5.33 6.65 -30.63
N ARG A 151 6.61 7.02 -30.74
CA ARG A 151 7.35 7.76 -29.70
C ARG A 151 7.63 9.19 -30.14
#